data_AF-A0A9E0UWC2-F1
#
_entry.id   AF-A0A9E0UWC2-F1
#
_cell.length_a   1.000
_cell.length_b   1.000
_cell.length_c   1.000
_cell.angle_alpha   90.00
_cell.angle_beta   90.00
_cell.angle_gamma   90.00
#
_symmetry.space_group_name_H-M   'P 1'
#
loop_
_entity.id
_entity.type
_entity.pdbx_description
1 polymer ?
#
loop_
_entity_poly.entity_id
_entity_poly.type
_entity_poly.pdbx_seq_one_letter_code
_entity_poly.pdbx_strand_id
1 'polypeptide(L)'
;MKIGIIGEFNPGYYTQVALNEAFVHSAKFLNKKFSLEWIPTDMLSQSFEREVKELDGILMSMGTPYRDMDAALKIIKYARENDVPLLAICGGFQHVQIEHARNVKGIEDAEHEETSPGAKNLLISALSCSLVGETENLRVINKDSKVYEILGTENLEGKYHCNYGLNKKYESILFDGNLLATVVNEKGEIRGIELREHKFFIGTLFQHQLDSEEGSPSKLLNEFILSSFKK
;
A
#
# COMPACT_ATOMS: atom_id res chain seq x y z
N MET A 1 1.34 21.27 0.62
CA MET A 1 1.24 19.82 0.82
C MET A 1 1.71 19.13 -0.44
N LYS A 2 2.71 18.26 -0.34
CA LYS A 2 3.26 17.46 -1.45
C LYS A 2 3.07 15.98 -1.15
N ILE A 3 2.37 15.26 -2.02
CA ILE A 3 2.22 13.80 -1.97
C ILE A 3 3.07 13.19 -3.09
N GLY A 4 3.92 12.23 -2.73
CA GLY A 4 4.68 11.43 -3.69
C GLY A 4 4.02 10.08 -3.91
N ILE A 5 3.75 9.74 -5.18
CA ILE A 5 3.41 8.38 -5.59
C ILE A 5 4.70 7.69 -6.01
N ILE A 6 5.11 6.70 -5.25
CA ILE A 6 6.36 5.97 -5.47
C ILE A 6 6.08 4.77 -6.36
N GLY A 7 6.73 4.76 -7.51
CA GLY A 7 6.63 3.70 -8.51
C GLY A 7 6.66 4.24 -9.94
N GLU A 8 6.74 3.32 -10.88
CA GLU A 8 6.91 3.65 -12.29
C GLU A 8 5.55 3.93 -12.94
N PHE A 9 5.31 5.21 -13.27
CA PHE A 9 4.11 5.59 -14.01
C PHE A 9 4.17 5.10 -15.46
N ASN A 10 3.10 4.45 -15.89
CA ASN A 10 2.86 4.02 -17.26
C ASN A 10 1.38 4.30 -17.61
N PRO A 11 1.10 5.23 -18.54
CA PRO A 11 -0.27 5.58 -18.92
C PRO A 11 -1.02 4.43 -19.60
N GLY A 12 -0.32 3.38 -20.06
CA GLY A 12 -0.94 2.16 -20.58
C GLY A 12 -1.58 1.27 -19.49
N TYR A 13 -1.31 1.53 -18.20
CA TYR A 13 -1.92 0.81 -17.10
C TYR A 13 -3.12 1.59 -16.56
N TYR A 14 -4.33 1.11 -16.90
CA TYR A 14 -5.58 1.77 -16.51
C TYR A 14 -5.71 1.97 -15.00
N THR A 15 -5.14 1.07 -14.18
CA THR A 15 -5.18 1.14 -12.71
C THR A 15 -4.40 2.34 -12.16
N GLN A 16 -3.32 2.76 -12.83
CA GLN A 16 -2.53 3.93 -12.48
C GLN A 16 -3.20 5.22 -12.96
N VAL A 17 -3.85 5.19 -14.14
CA VAL A 17 -4.68 6.30 -14.61
C VAL A 17 -5.85 6.53 -13.66
N ALA A 18 -6.55 5.46 -13.25
CA ALA A 18 -7.62 5.52 -12.27
C ALA A 18 -7.15 6.06 -10.91
N LEU A 19 -5.91 5.79 -10.50
CA LEU A 19 -5.33 6.38 -9.28
C LEU A 19 -5.24 7.91 -9.39
N ASN A 20 -4.76 8.44 -10.52
CA ASN A 20 -4.70 9.88 -10.74
C ASN A 20 -6.10 10.51 -10.70
N GLU A 21 -7.09 9.87 -11.33
CA GLU A 21 -8.49 10.31 -11.30
C GLU A 21 -9.08 10.28 -9.88
N ALA A 22 -8.79 9.23 -9.11
CA ALA A 22 -9.22 9.13 -7.72
C ALA A 22 -8.67 10.27 -6.83
N PHE A 23 -7.42 10.71 -7.08
CA PHE A 23 -6.89 11.91 -6.43
C PHE A 23 -7.64 13.18 -6.83
N VAL A 24 -8.06 13.31 -8.09
CA VAL A 24 -8.89 14.44 -8.55
C VAL A 24 -10.26 14.43 -7.87
N HIS A 25 -10.92 13.27 -7.79
CA HIS A 25 -12.19 13.10 -7.08
C HIS A 25 -12.04 13.51 -5.60
N SER A 26 -10.99 13.02 -4.95
CA SER A 26 -10.69 13.31 -3.53
C SER A 26 -10.37 14.79 -3.30
N ALA A 27 -9.58 15.43 -4.17
CA ALA A 27 -9.25 16.84 -4.07
C ALA A 27 -10.49 17.74 -4.16
N LYS A 28 -11.40 17.45 -5.09
CA LYS A 28 -12.68 18.14 -5.25
C LYS A 28 -13.57 17.93 -4.02
N PHE A 29 -13.76 16.69 -3.60
CA PHE A 29 -14.63 16.31 -2.49
C PHE A 29 -14.18 16.92 -1.16
N LEU A 30 -12.87 16.88 -0.87
CA LEU A 30 -12.30 17.46 0.35
C LEU A 30 -12.14 18.99 0.28
N ASN A 31 -12.31 19.60 -0.90
CA ASN A 31 -12.00 20.99 -1.17
C ASN A 31 -10.58 21.38 -0.72
N LYS A 32 -9.59 20.55 -1.10
CA LYS A 32 -8.18 20.73 -0.73
C LYS A 32 -7.31 20.84 -1.98
N LYS A 33 -6.24 21.63 -1.88
CA LYS A 33 -5.22 21.77 -2.92
C LYS A 33 -3.91 21.16 -2.43
N PHE A 34 -3.30 20.34 -3.27
CA PHE A 34 -2.01 19.71 -3.03
C PHE A 34 -1.31 19.40 -4.33
N SER A 35 0.01 19.22 -4.28
CA SER A 35 0.78 18.70 -5.41
C SER A 35 0.89 17.18 -5.31
N LEU A 36 0.78 16.53 -6.46
CA LEU A 36 0.93 15.10 -6.63
C LEU A 36 2.06 14.87 -7.63
N GLU A 37 3.01 14.01 -7.29
CA GLU A 37 4.16 13.71 -8.14
C GLU A 37 4.42 12.20 -8.16
N TRP A 38 4.53 11.62 -9.37
CA TRP A 38 5.03 10.25 -9.53
C TRP A 38 6.55 10.27 -9.48
N ILE A 39 7.13 9.43 -8.63
CA ILE A 39 8.56 9.35 -8.38
C ILE A 39 9.01 7.91 -8.66
N PRO A 40 9.72 7.67 -9.77
CA PRO A 40 10.30 6.36 -10.08
C PRO A 40 11.32 5.94 -9.02
N THR A 41 11.37 4.64 -8.72
CA THR A 41 12.22 4.13 -7.62
C THR A 41 13.72 4.27 -7.92
N ASP A 42 14.11 4.20 -9.18
CA ASP A 42 15.50 4.33 -9.66
C ASP A 42 16.06 5.77 -9.60
N MET A 43 15.19 6.79 -9.52
CA MET A 43 15.60 8.19 -9.41
C MET A 43 16.08 8.58 -8.01
N LEU A 44 15.77 7.78 -6.99
CA LEU A 44 15.95 8.16 -5.60
C LEU A 44 17.35 7.90 -5.04
N SER A 45 18.26 7.33 -5.83
CA SER A 45 19.57 6.84 -5.35
C SER A 45 20.58 7.92 -4.92
N GLN A 46 20.41 9.18 -5.35
CA GLN A 46 21.38 10.26 -5.06
C GLN A 46 20.84 11.41 -4.18
N SER A 47 19.52 11.60 -4.14
CA SER A 47 18.85 12.71 -3.43
C SER A 47 17.73 12.24 -2.51
N PHE A 48 17.68 10.94 -2.21
CA PHE A 48 16.68 10.26 -1.36
C PHE A 48 16.21 11.10 -0.18
N GLU A 49 17.15 11.52 0.68
CA GLU A 49 16.79 12.23 1.89
C GLU A 49 16.15 13.58 1.59
N ARG A 50 16.62 14.32 0.57
CA ARG A 50 16.05 15.63 0.26
C ARG A 50 14.65 15.48 -0.32
N GLU A 51 14.47 14.58 -1.29
CA GLU A 51 13.22 14.43 -2.01
C GLU A 51 12.12 13.81 -1.14
N VAL A 52 12.46 12.79 -0.35
CA VAL A 52 11.47 12.09 0.51
C VAL A 52 11.14 12.91 1.76
N LYS A 53 12.09 13.67 2.35
CA LYS A 53 11.81 14.54 3.51
C LYS A 53 10.89 15.72 3.18
N GLU A 54 10.80 16.10 1.92
CA GLU A 54 9.89 17.16 1.45
C GLU A 54 8.45 16.67 1.22
N LEU A 55 8.21 15.35 1.25
CA LEU A 55 6.88 14.78 1.11
C LEU A 55 6.12 14.83 2.43
N ASP A 56 4.87 15.29 2.37
CA ASP A 56 3.95 15.30 3.50
C ASP A 56 3.13 14.00 3.59
N GLY A 57 3.14 13.19 2.52
CA GLY A 57 2.51 11.87 2.45
C GLY A 57 3.08 11.05 1.30
N ILE A 58 3.10 9.73 1.48
CA ILE A 58 3.74 8.77 0.56
C ILE A 58 2.72 7.71 0.16
N LEU A 59 2.55 7.51 -1.15
CA LEU A 59 1.75 6.41 -1.67
C LEU A 59 2.67 5.41 -2.39
N MET A 60 2.74 4.18 -1.90
CA MET A 60 3.47 3.09 -2.59
C MET A 60 2.54 2.47 -3.64
N SER A 61 2.86 2.65 -4.92
CA SER A 61 1.96 2.31 -6.02
C SER A 61 1.90 0.82 -6.31
N MET A 62 0.92 0.46 -7.13
CA MET A 62 0.85 -0.80 -7.86
C MET A 62 1.76 -0.76 -9.10
N GLY A 63 1.87 -1.88 -9.82
CA GLY A 63 2.66 -1.99 -11.05
C GLY A 63 4.11 -2.42 -10.81
N THR A 64 4.31 -3.31 -9.84
CA THR A 64 5.60 -3.95 -9.56
C THR A 64 5.95 -4.97 -10.67
N PRO A 65 7.23 -5.34 -10.83
CA PRO A 65 8.38 -5.06 -9.96
C PRO A 65 8.82 -3.58 -10.01
N TYR A 66 9.18 -3.03 -8.84
CA TYR A 66 9.87 -1.73 -8.78
C TYR A 66 11.23 -1.84 -9.46
N ARG A 67 11.67 -0.79 -10.17
CA ARG A 67 13.00 -0.78 -10.80
C ARG A 67 14.14 -0.85 -9.79
N ASP A 68 13.96 -0.22 -8.64
CA ASP A 68 14.86 -0.30 -7.49
C ASP A 68 14.06 -0.69 -6.22
N MET A 69 14.09 -1.99 -5.91
CA MET A 69 13.43 -2.54 -4.73
C MET A 69 14.03 -2.00 -3.43
N ASP A 70 15.35 -1.80 -3.35
CA ASP A 70 16.01 -1.31 -2.14
C ASP A 70 15.61 0.13 -1.84
N ALA A 71 15.47 0.97 -2.87
CA ALA A 71 14.93 2.31 -2.73
C ALA A 71 13.48 2.27 -2.22
N ALA A 72 12.62 1.42 -2.79
CA ALA A 72 11.23 1.27 -2.33
C ALA A 72 11.15 0.87 -0.84
N LEU A 73 11.96 -0.11 -0.41
CA LEU A 73 11.99 -0.55 0.99
C LEU A 73 12.54 0.54 1.92
N LYS A 74 13.54 1.32 1.50
CA LYS A 74 14.06 2.46 2.28
C LYS A 74 12.98 3.52 2.51
N ILE A 75 12.09 3.76 1.55
CA ILE A 75 11.01 4.77 1.67
C ILE A 75 9.96 4.29 2.66
N ILE A 76 9.55 3.03 2.54
CA ILE A 76 8.59 2.42 3.46
C ILE A 76 9.14 2.49 4.89
N LYS A 77 10.41 2.13 5.07
CA LYS A 77 11.10 2.23 6.36
C LYS A 77 11.12 3.67 6.89
N TYR A 78 11.49 4.64 6.04
CA TYR A 78 11.50 6.04 6.42
C TYR A 78 10.11 6.50 6.89
N ALA A 79 9.05 6.17 6.13
CA ALA A 79 7.70 6.54 6.50
C ALA A 79 7.30 5.95 7.85
N ARG A 80 7.56 4.65 8.04
CA ARG A 80 7.29 3.90 9.27
C ARG A 80 8.00 4.49 10.50
N GLU A 81 9.26 4.90 10.35
CA GLU A 81 10.10 5.35 11.46
C GLU A 81 9.94 6.84 11.79
N ASN A 82 9.42 7.63 10.85
CA ASN A 82 9.28 9.08 10.99
C ASN A 82 7.81 9.55 11.05
N ASP A 83 6.87 8.62 11.24
CA ASP A 83 5.43 8.89 11.31
C ASP A 83 4.92 9.72 10.12
N VAL A 84 5.40 9.39 8.90
CA VAL A 84 4.96 10.03 7.65
C VAL A 84 3.81 9.20 7.07
N PRO A 85 2.65 9.81 6.75
CA PRO A 85 1.50 9.08 6.24
C PRO A 85 1.88 8.21 5.05
N LEU A 86 1.52 6.93 5.11
CA LEU A 86 1.78 5.96 4.05
C LEU A 86 0.51 5.20 3.68
N LEU A 87 0.20 5.21 2.38
CA LEU A 87 -0.81 4.34 1.77
C LEU A 87 -0.13 3.42 0.76
N ALA A 88 -0.34 2.11 0.87
CA ALA A 88 0.29 1.14 -0.01
C ALA A 88 -0.74 0.28 -0.72
N ILE A 89 -0.66 0.15 -2.05
CA ILE A 89 -1.71 -0.51 -2.84
C ILE A 89 -1.12 -1.62 -3.72
N CYS A 90 -1.71 -2.83 -3.67
CA CYS A 90 -1.29 -4.04 -4.38
C CYS A 90 0.22 -4.32 -4.22
N GLY A 91 1.04 -3.96 -5.21
CA GLY A 91 2.49 -4.08 -5.16
C GLY A 91 3.10 -3.36 -3.95
N GLY A 92 2.64 -2.15 -3.63
CA GLY A 92 3.08 -1.44 -2.44
C GLY A 92 2.77 -2.21 -1.14
N PHE A 93 1.58 -2.83 -1.05
CA PHE A 93 1.17 -3.63 0.10
C PHE A 93 2.08 -4.85 0.30
N GLN A 94 2.50 -5.49 -0.78
CA GLN A 94 3.46 -6.59 -0.75
C GLN A 94 4.83 -6.13 -0.22
N HIS A 95 5.32 -4.98 -0.70
CA HIS A 95 6.62 -4.45 -0.30
C HIS A 95 6.65 -3.90 1.12
N VAL A 96 5.52 -3.41 1.65
CA VAL A 96 5.38 -3.09 3.09
C VAL A 96 5.64 -4.31 3.96
N GLN A 97 5.12 -5.48 3.57
CA GLN A 97 5.34 -6.71 4.33
C GLN A 97 6.80 -7.17 4.22
N ILE A 98 7.45 -6.99 3.06
CA ILE A 98 8.88 -7.27 2.90
C ILE A 98 9.72 -6.35 3.78
N GLU A 99 9.45 -5.04 3.78
CA GLU A 99 10.16 -4.08 4.64
C GLU A 99 10.04 -4.48 6.11
N HIS A 100 8.83 -4.80 6.56
CA HIS A 100 8.57 -5.19 7.93
C HIS A 100 9.22 -6.52 8.30
N ALA A 101 9.20 -7.51 7.40
CA ALA A 101 9.86 -8.79 7.60
C ALA A 101 11.37 -8.59 7.81
N ARG A 102 12.02 -7.80 6.95
CA ARG A 102 13.47 -7.55 7.00
C ARG A 102 13.88 -6.71 8.20
N ASN A 103 13.16 -5.61 8.47
CA ASN A 103 13.61 -4.59 9.43
C ASN A 103 13.02 -4.73 10.83
N VAL A 104 11.92 -5.46 10.99
CA VAL A 104 11.24 -5.63 12.29
C VAL A 104 11.22 -7.08 12.76
N LYS A 105 11.01 -8.03 11.84
CA LYS A 105 10.92 -9.46 12.18
C LYS A 105 12.24 -10.23 12.03
N GLY A 106 13.29 -9.60 11.50
CA GLY A 106 14.61 -10.21 11.34
C GLY A 106 14.70 -11.28 10.25
N ILE A 107 13.76 -11.31 9.30
CA ILE A 107 13.84 -12.15 8.11
C ILE A 107 14.55 -11.35 7.01
N GLU A 108 15.86 -11.16 7.18
CA GLU A 108 16.67 -10.24 6.36
C GLU A 108 16.67 -10.60 4.86
N ASP A 109 16.52 -11.88 4.51
CA ASP A 109 16.46 -12.40 3.15
C ASP A 109 15.01 -12.67 2.66
N ALA A 110 14.02 -12.01 3.26
CA ALA A 110 12.64 -12.07 2.79
C ALA A 110 12.51 -11.48 1.37
N GLU A 111 12.09 -12.30 0.41
CA GLU A 111 12.11 -11.97 -1.02
C GLU A 111 10.73 -12.07 -1.69
N HIS A 112 10.61 -11.45 -2.86
CA HIS A 112 9.44 -11.54 -3.74
C HIS A 112 9.71 -12.56 -4.86
N GLU A 113 8.80 -13.51 -5.07
CA GLU A 113 8.99 -14.59 -6.05
C GLU A 113 9.16 -14.09 -7.49
N GLU A 114 8.47 -13.01 -7.87
CA GLU A 114 8.60 -12.42 -9.22
C GLU A 114 10.03 -11.98 -9.57
N THR A 115 10.77 -11.42 -8.61
CA THR A 115 12.12 -10.89 -8.83
C THR A 115 13.21 -11.89 -8.41
N SER A 116 12.90 -12.78 -7.47
CA SER A 116 13.85 -13.68 -6.83
C SER A 116 13.29 -15.12 -6.70
N PRO A 117 12.90 -15.80 -7.81
CA PRO A 117 12.15 -17.07 -7.75
C PRO A 117 12.90 -18.23 -7.07
N GLY A 118 14.24 -18.16 -7.01
CA GLY A 118 15.09 -19.15 -6.34
C GLY A 118 15.40 -18.84 -4.87
N ALA A 119 14.88 -17.75 -4.31
CA ALA A 119 15.18 -17.36 -2.94
C ALA A 119 14.61 -18.35 -1.92
N LYS A 120 15.33 -18.54 -0.82
CA LYS A 120 14.92 -19.45 0.25
C LYS A 120 13.66 -18.96 0.96
N ASN A 121 13.60 -17.66 1.23
CA ASN A 121 12.55 -17.03 2.00
C ASN A 121 11.62 -16.18 1.13
N LEU A 122 10.83 -16.84 0.27
CA LEU A 122 9.78 -16.21 -0.54
C LEU A 122 8.61 -15.74 0.33
N LEU A 123 8.67 -14.50 0.82
CA LEU A 123 7.62 -13.89 1.64
C LEU A 123 6.36 -13.64 0.81
N ILE A 124 6.56 -13.13 -0.41
CA ILE A 124 5.49 -12.88 -1.36
C ILE A 124 5.64 -13.91 -2.49
N SER A 125 4.59 -14.68 -2.72
CA SER A 125 4.57 -15.81 -3.66
C SER A 125 3.42 -15.69 -4.66
N ALA A 126 3.55 -16.37 -5.78
CA ALA A 126 2.52 -16.45 -6.80
C ALA A 126 1.23 -17.02 -6.18
N LEU A 127 0.11 -16.37 -6.45
CA LEU A 127 -1.20 -16.87 -6.06
C LEU A 127 -1.55 -18.08 -6.92
N SER A 128 -2.19 -19.09 -6.31
CA SER A 128 -2.67 -20.26 -7.04
C SER A 128 -3.72 -19.92 -8.11
N CYS A 129 -4.43 -18.81 -7.91
CA CYS A 129 -5.37 -18.23 -8.86
C CYS A 129 -5.02 -16.74 -9.04
N SER A 130 -4.86 -16.30 -10.29
CA SER A 130 -4.71 -14.88 -10.60
C SER A 130 -5.92 -14.10 -10.10
N LEU A 131 -5.71 -12.94 -9.50
CA LEU A 131 -6.78 -12.02 -9.13
C LEU A 131 -6.97 -10.92 -10.19
N VAL A 132 -6.40 -11.06 -11.39
CA VAL A 132 -6.50 -10.00 -12.41
C VAL A 132 -7.93 -9.88 -12.93
N GLY A 133 -8.58 -8.74 -12.65
CA GLY A 133 -9.97 -8.49 -13.03
C GLY A 133 -10.98 -9.18 -12.12
N GLU A 134 -10.51 -9.77 -11.02
CA GLU A 134 -11.36 -10.44 -10.03
C GLU A 134 -11.88 -9.46 -8.98
N THR A 135 -13.02 -9.83 -8.41
CA THR A 135 -13.70 -9.13 -7.34
C THR A 135 -13.97 -10.11 -6.19
N GLU A 136 -13.60 -9.77 -4.96
CA GLU A 136 -13.88 -10.61 -3.78
C GLU A 136 -14.68 -9.83 -2.72
N ASN A 137 -15.54 -10.54 -1.99
CA ASN A 137 -16.09 -10.04 -0.73
C ASN A 137 -15.01 -10.05 0.34
N LEU A 138 -14.87 -8.92 1.03
CA LEU A 138 -13.88 -8.70 2.08
C LEU A 138 -14.55 -8.32 3.38
N ARG A 139 -13.84 -8.63 4.47
CA ARG A 139 -14.26 -8.30 5.82
C ARG A 139 -13.15 -7.62 6.61
N VAL A 140 -13.46 -6.48 7.21
CA VAL A 140 -12.64 -5.83 8.23
C VAL A 140 -12.74 -6.64 9.53
N ILE A 141 -11.62 -7.16 10.02
CA ILE A 141 -11.60 -8.10 11.16
C ILE A 141 -11.28 -7.43 12.50
N ASN A 142 -10.75 -6.21 12.47
CA ASN A 142 -10.42 -5.45 13.66
C ASN A 142 -11.28 -4.18 13.73
N LYS A 143 -12.24 -4.12 14.65
CA LYS A 143 -13.13 -2.95 14.80
C LYS A 143 -12.46 -1.75 15.45
N ASP A 144 -11.35 -1.97 16.14
CA ASP A 144 -10.54 -0.91 16.74
C ASP A 144 -9.52 -0.36 15.72
N SER A 145 -9.54 -0.86 14.47
CA SER A 145 -8.63 -0.42 13.43
C SER A 145 -9.01 0.93 12.84
N LYS A 146 -8.00 1.65 12.36
CA LYS A 146 -8.20 2.89 11.59
C LYS A 146 -8.92 2.57 10.26
N VAL A 147 -8.66 1.42 9.67
CA VAL A 147 -9.41 0.93 8.49
C VAL A 147 -10.91 0.85 8.79
N TYR A 148 -11.33 0.28 9.93
CA TYR A 148 -12.74 0.21 10.30
C TYR A 148 -13.34 1.61 10.52
N GLU A 149 -12.62 2.49 11.23
CA GLU A 149 -13.01 3.89 11.45
C GLU A 149 -13.27 4.62 10.12
N ILE A 150 -12.37 4.48 9.15
CA ILE A 150 -12.47 5.12 7.84
C ILE A 150 -13.63 4.57 7.02
N LEU A 151 -13.76 3.24 6.96
CA LEU A 151 -14.76 2.61 6.09
C LEU A 151 -16.17 2.73 6.67
N GLY A 152 -16.31 2.65 8.00
CA GLY A 152 -17.57 2.66 8.73
C GLY A 152 -18.41 1.40 8.54
N THR A 153 -17.81 0.31 8.02
CA THR A 153 -18.46 -0.96 7.73
C THR A 153 -17.47 -2.10 7.89
N GLU A 154 -17.98 -3.29 8.23
CA GLU A 154 -17.19 -4.52 8.25
C GLU A 154 -17.03 -5.11 6.86
N ASN A 155 -18.02 -4.92 5.97
CA ASN A 155 -18.04 -5.58 4.67
C ASN A 155 -17.73 -4.57 3.58
N LEU A 156 -16.87 -4.99 2.65
CA LEU A 156 -16.52 -4.25 1.45
C LEU A 156 -16.26 -5.22 0.29
N GLU A 157 -16.28 -4.69 -0.92
CA GLU A 157 -15.87 -5.41 -2.12
C GLU A 157 -14.45 -4.98 -2.48
N GLY A 158 -13.59 -5.93 -2.84
CA GLY A 158 -12.22 -5.66 -3.26
C GLY A 158 -12.00 -6.04 -4.71
N LYS A 159 -11.52 -5.09 -5.52
CA LYS A 159 -11.08 -5.31 -6.91
C LYS A 159 -9.57 -5.51 -6.99
N TYR A 160 -9.12 -6.36 -7.91
CA TYR A 160 -7.73 -6.76 -7.98
C TYR A 160 -7.13 -6.71 -9.39
N HIS A 161 -5.81 -6.50 -9.41
CA HIS A 161 -4.96 -6.65 -10.57
C HIS A 161 -3.59 -7.15 -10.12
N CYS A 162 -3.56 -8.30 -9.43
CA CYS A 162 -2.35 -8.82 -8.78
C CYS A 162 -2.24 -10.35 -9.01
N ASN A 163 -1.03 -10.85 -9.23
CA ASN A 163 -0.73 -12.28 -9.37
C ASN A 163 0.00 -12.86 -8.16
N TYR A 164 0.34 -12.03 -7.18
CA TYR A 164 1.16 -12.40 -6.03
C TYR A 164 0.50 -11.96 -4.72
N GLY A 165 0.79 -12.68 -3.64
CA GLY A 165 0.29 -12.38 -2.31
C GLY A 165 1.18 -12.95 -1.22
N LEU A 166 0.79 -12.70 0.03
CA LEU A 166 1.54 -13.19 1.19
C LEU A 166 1.57 -14.72 1.21
N ASN A 167 2.76 -15.28 1.36
CA ASN A 167 2.92 -16.70 1.65
C ASN A 167 2.47 -16.98 3.09
N LYS A 168 1.39 -17.76 3.21
CA LYS A 168 0.70 -18.07 4.48
C LYS A 168 1.62 -18.55 5.60
N LYS A 169 2.77 -19.17 5.28
CA LYS A 169 3.73 -19.63 6.29
C LYS A 169 4.32 -18.50 7.16
N TYR A 170 4.34 -17.26 6.66
CA TYR A 170 4.87 -16.11 7.40
C TYR A 170 3.82 -15.27 8.10
N GLU A 171 2.53 -15.58 7.91
CA GLU A 171 1.42 -14.81 8.45
C GLU A 171 1.55 -14.60 9.96
N SER A 172 1.72 -15.70 10.70
CA SER A 172 1.90 -15.66 12.16
C SER A 172 3.08 -14.79 12.60
N ILE A 173 4.20 -14.84 11.87
CA ILE A 173 5.42 -14.10 12.21
C ILE A 173 5.23 -12.61 11.93
N LEU A 174 4.65 -12.24 10.79
CA LEU A 174 4.45 -10.86 10.39
C LEU A 174 3.50 -10.11 11.34
N PHE A 175 2.38 -10.75 11.72
CA PHE A 175 1.31 -10.07 12.46
C PHE A 175 1.38 -10.27 13.99
N ASP A 176 2.44 -10.89 14.50
CA ASP A 176 2.74 -10.96 15.94
C ASP A 176 3.42 -9.66 16.44
N GLY A 177 2.68 -8.56 16.47
CA GLY A 177 3.25 -7.27 16.91
C GLY A 177 2.40 -6.05 16.54
N ASN A 178 3.08 -5.00 16.07
CA ASN A 178 2.45 -3.72 15.76
C ASN A 178 1.89 -3.62 14.33
N LEU A 179 2.37 -4.44 13.37
CA LEU A 179 1.71 -4.56 12.08
C LEU A 179 0.50 -5.50 12.23
N LEU A 180 -0.70 -4.97 12.02
CA LEU A 180 -1.95 -5.68 12.22
C LEU A 180 -2.56 -6.09 10.89
N ALA A 181 -3.08 -7.31 10.83
CA ALA A 181 -4.02 -7.70 9.79
C ALA A 181 -5.38 -7.04 10.06
N THR A 182 -5.91 -6.30 9.08
CA THR A 182 -7.15 -5.53 9.25
C THR A 182 -8.27 -5.99 8.34
N VAL A 183 -7.95 -6.49 7.14
CA VAL A 183 -8.95 -6.95 6.16
C VAL A 183 -8.57 -8.34 5.67
N VAL A 184 -9.57 -9.22 5.56
CA VAL A 184 -9.42 -10.58 5.01
C VAL A 184 -10.50 -10.89 3.98
N ASN A 185 -10.26 -11.87 3.12
CA ASN A 185 -11.31 -12.48 2.30
C ASN A 185 -12.08 -13.57 3.05
N GLU A 186 -13.06 -14.20 2.41
CA GLU A 186 -13.88 -15.28 2.98
C GLU A 186 -13.06 -16.50 3.44
N LYS A 187 -11.87 -16.72 2.86
CA LYS A 187 -10.94 -17.81 3.23
C LYS A 187 -10.03 -17.43 4.41
N GLY A 188 -10.15 -16.21 4.93
CA GLY A 188 -9.30 -15.67 5.99
C GLY A 188 -7.93 -15.20 5.50
N GLU A 189 -7.71 -15.10 4.19
CA GLU A 189 -6.45 -14.60 3.64
C GLU A 189 -6.40 -13.08 3.76
N ILE A 190 -5.23 -12.55 4.11
CA ILE A 190 -5.06 -11.13 4.40
C ILE A 190 -5.07 -10.31 3.11
N ARG A 191 -5.85 -9.22 3.15
CA ARG A 191 -6.07 -8.27 2.06
C ARG A 191 -5.85 -6.82 2.48
N GLY A 192 -5.69 -6.56 3.77
CA GLY A 192 -5.38 -5.24 4.31
C GLY A 192 -4.62 -5.33 5.62
N ILE A 193 -3.72 -4.39 5.82
CA ILE A 193 -2.86 -4.25 7.00
C ILE A 193 -2.82 -2.79 7.44
N GLU A 194 -2.53 -2.58 8.72
CA GLU A 194 -2.17 -1.25 9.23
C GLU A 194 -1.11 -1.35 10.33
N LEU A 195 -0.36 -0.28 10.56
CA LEU A 195 0.59 -0.21 11.66
C LEU A 195 -0.02 0.51 12.86
N ARG A 196 -0.02 -0.15 14.02
CA ARG A 196 -0.47 0.41 15.30
C ARG A 196 0.40 1.60 15.72
N GLU A 197 -0.21 2.58 16.39
CA GLU A 197 0.41 3.83 16.88
C GLU A 197 0.98 4.77 15.80
N HIS A 198 0.85 4.43 14.52
CA HIS A 198 1.24 5.31 13.42
C HIS A 198 0.05 6.15 12.95
N LYS A 199 0.24 7.45 12.69
CA LYS A 199 -0.88 8.36 12.40
C LYS A 199 -1.69 7.97 11.17
N PHE A 200 -1.01 7.46 10.14
CA PHE A 200 -1.61 6.77 9.00
C PHE A 200 -0.59 5.87 8.31
N PHE A 201 -0.69 4.55 8.45
CA PHE A 201 0.15 3.59 7.71
C PHE A 201 -0.73 2.39 7.38
N ILE A 202 -1.28 2.38 6.18
CA ILE A 202 -2.27 1.39 5.74
C ILE A 202 -1.81 0.80 4.41
N GLY A 203 -1.92 -0.52 4.28
CA GLY A 203 -1.69 -1.23 3.03
C GLY A 203 -2.90 -2.07 2.64
N THR A 204 -3.24 -2.12 1.36
CA THR A 204 -4.30 -2.97 0.82
C THR A 204 -3.80 -3.74 -0.40
N LEU A 205 -4.14 -5.03 -0.47
CA LEU A 205 -3.92 -5.80 -1.71
C LEU A 205 -4.92 -5.40 -2.79
N PHE A 206 -6.17 -5.15 -2.38
CA PHE A 206 -7.22 -4.64 -3.28
C PHE A 206 -6.97 -3.18 -3.66
N GLN A 207 -7.50 -2.80 -4.82
CA GLN A 207 -7.26 -1.51 -5.46
C GLN A 207 -8.46 -0.58 -5.29
N HIS A 208 -8.60 -0.03 -4.08
CA HIS A 208 -9.73 0.83 -3.68
C HIS A 208 -9.89 2.12 -4.51
N GLN A 209 -8.88 2.50 -5.32
CA GLN A 209 -8.99 3.60 -6.26
C GLN A 209 -9.90 3.27 -7.45
N LEU A 210 -10.09 1.98 -7.78
CA LEU A 210 -10.98 1.52 -8.84
C LEU A 210 -12.48 1.68 -8.48
N ASP A 211 -12.77 1.96 -7.22
CA ASP A 211 -14.12 2.23 -6.69
C ASP A 211 -14.36 3.73 -6.49
N SER A 212 -13.40 4.58 -6.87
CA SER A 212 -13.50 6.02 -6.64
C SER A 212 -14.31 6.71 -7.75
N GLU A 213 -15.40 7.36 -7.36
CA GLU A 213 -16.22 8.19 -8.25
C GLU A 213 -16.23 9.66 -7.79
N GLU A 214 -16.60 10.60 -8.67
CA GLU A 214 -16.62 12.04 -8.32
C GLU A 214 -17.56 12.35 -7.14
N GLY A 215 -18.72 11.69 -7.06
CA GLY A 215 -19.67 11.85 -5.95
C GLY A 215 -19.40 10.96 -4.73
N SER A 216 -18.54 9.95 -4.88
CA SER A 216 -18.20 8.98 -3.83
C SER A 216 -16.74 8.55 -3.97
N PRO A 217 -15.78 9.44 -3.67
CA PRO A 217 -14.37 9.12 -3.75
C PRO A 217 -13.94 8.09 -2.72
N SER A 218 -12.81 7.45 -2.99
CA SER A 218 -12.25 6.43 -2.10
C SER A 218 -11.99 6.98 -0.69
N LYS A 219 -12.64 6.39 0.32
CA LYS A 219 -12.52 6.83 1.72
C LYS A 219 -11.09 6.69 2.28
N LEU A 220 -10.40 5.59 1.93
CA LEU A 220 -9.00 5.37 2.32
C LEU A 220 -8.07 6.44 1.74
N LEU A 221 -8.30 6.80 0.47
CA LEU A 221 -7.53 7.85 -0.20
C LEU A 221 -7.81 9.23 0.42
N ASN A 222 -9.06 9.52 0.73
CA ASN A 222 -9.44 10.75 1.42
C ASN A 222 -8.75 10.89 2.78
N GLU A 223 -8.79 9.84 3.62
CA GLU A 223 -8.17 9.91 4.94
C GLU A 223 -6.64 9.98 4.85
N PHE A 224 -6.03 9.31 3.86
CA PHE A 224 -4.60 9.47 3.57
C PHE A 224 -4.24 10.92 3.25
N ILE A 225 -5.00 11.57 2.36
CA ILE A 225 -4.81 12.99 2.01
C ILE A 225 -4.97 13.87 3.25
N LEU A 226 -6.02 13.66 4.05
CA LEU A 226 -6.26 14.43 5.28
C LEU A 226 -5.15 14.23 6.32
N SER A 227 -4.65 13.01 6.46
CA SER A 227 -3.53 12.68 7.35
C SER A 227 -2.22 13.33 6.89
N SER A 228 -2.06 13.55 5.58
CA SER A 228 -0.91 14.25 4.98
C SER A 228 -0.94 15.76 5.21
N PHE A 229 -2.10 16.34 5.57
CA PHE A 229 -2.19 17.76 5.95
C PHE A 229 -1.84 18.04 7.41
N LYS A 230 -1.92 17.03 8.29
CA LYS A 230 -1.71 17.16 9.73
C LYS A 230 -0.22 17.00 10.04
N LYS A 231 0.51 18.13 10.14
CA LYS A 231 1.87 18.16 10.70
C LYS A 231 1.82 18.22 12.22
#